data_AF-A0A5N1JEM4-F1
#
_entry.id   AF-A0A5N1JEM4-F1
#
_cell.length_a   1.000
_cell.length_b   1.000
_cell.length_c   1.000
_cell.angle_alpha   90.00
_cell.angle_beta   90.00
_cell.angle_gamma   90.00
#
_symmetry.space_group_name_H-M   'P 1'
#
loop_
_entity.id
_entity.type
_entity.pdbx_description
1 polymer ?
#
loop_
_entity_poly.entity_id
_entity_poly.type
_entity_poly.pdbx_seq_one_letter_code
_entity_poly.pdbx_strand_id
1 'polypeptide(L)' 'MDKVTSFLKDSLEEVQHNVTWPKFGDLQASSTLVLIASLIFALLVGGIDFLFENALNLFYQSF' A
#
# COMPACT_ATOMS: atom_id res chain seq x y z
N MET A 1 25.14 28.31 4.97
CA MET A 1 23.76 27.97 4.55
C MET A 1 23.69 27.64 3.05
N ASP A 2 24.69 28.04 2.26
CA ASP A 2 24.76 27.79 0.82
C ASP A 2 25.01 26.33 0.42
N LYS A 3 25.65 25.53 1.28
CA LYS A 3 25.87 24.10 1.01
C LYS A 3 24.57 23.29 0.95
N VAL A 4 23.62 23.58 1.82
CA VAL A 4 22.35 22.84 1.89
C VAL A 4 21.43 23.23 0.75
N THR A 5 21.39 24.52 0.39
CA THR A 5 20.60 25.01 -0.75
C THR A 5 21.18 24.55 -2.08
N SER A 6 22.51 24.50 -2.24
CA SER A 6 23.18 23.88 -3.39
C SER A 6 22.85 22.40 -3.47
N PHE A 7 23.03 21.66 -2.38
CA PHE A 7 22.78 20.22 -2.35
C PHE A 7 21.33 19.86 -2.74
N LEU A 8 20.34 20.63 -2.28
CA LEU A 8 18.94 20.44 -2.67
C LEU A 8 18.69 20.76 -4.14
N LYS A 9 19.35 21.80 -4.69
CA LYS A 9 19.28 22.11 -6.12
C LYS A 9 19.89 21.00 -6.97
N ASP A 10 21.07 20.53 -6.60
CA ASP A 10 21.79 19.49 -7.31
C ASP A 10 21.00 18.15 -7.24
N SER A 11 20.39 17.85 -6.09
CA SER A 11 19.53 16.66 -5.92
C SER A 11 18.24 16.74 -6.75
N LEU A 12 17.64 17.93 -6.88
CA LEU A 12 16.45 18.12 -7.72
C LEU A 12 16.79 17.97 -9.20
N GLU A 13 17.93 18.51 -9.63
CA GLU A 13 18.40 18.40 -11.00
C GLU A 13 18.75 16.95 -11.36
N GLU A 14 19.32 16.20 -10.43
CA GLU A 14 19.62 14.76 -10.56
C GLU A 14 18.34 13.91 -10.66
N VAL A 15 17.36 14.13 -9.78
CA VAL A 15 16.08 13.39 -9.80
C VAL A 15 15.26 13.69 -11.07
N GLN A 16 15.44 14.86 -11.67
CA GLN A 16 14.74 15.22 -12.89
C GLN A 16 15.41 14.67 -14.16
N HIS A 17 16.74 14.63 -14.22
CA HIS A 17 17.47 14.28 -15.45
C HIS A 17 18.05 12.87 -15.46
N ASN A 18 18.34 12.26 -14.31
CA ASN A 18 18.97 10.94 -14.21
C ASN A 18 18.03 9.84 -13.70
N VAL A 19 16.79 10.18 -13.34
CA VAL A 19 15.78 9.19 -12.92
C VAL A 19 14.73 9.07 -14.01
N THR A 20 14.58 7.86 -14.56
CA THR A 20 13.47 7.51 -15.43
C THR A 20 12.21 7.35 -14.59
N TRP A 21 11.41 8.41 -14.52
CA TRP A 21 10.06 8.32 -13.97
C TRP A 21 9.17 7.47 -14.87
N PRO A 22 8.47 6.46 -14.32
CA PRO A 22 7.51 5.69 -15.09
C PRO A 22 6.37 6.58 -15.58
N LYS A 23 5.75 6.22 -16.71
CA LYS A 23 4.63 6.98 -17.24
C LYS A 23 3.46 6.89 -16.26
N PHE A 24 2.66 7.96 -16.18
CA PHE A 24 1.49 8.02 -15.30
C PHE A 24 0.51 6.84 -15.47
N GLY A 25 0.37 6.30 -16.69
CA GLY A 25 -0.44 5.11 -16.96
C GLY A 25 0.07 3.85 -16.27
N ASP A 26 1.39 3.65 -16.20
CA ASP A 26 2.00 2.47 -15.57
C ASP A 26 1.88 2.53 -14.04
N LEU A 27 1.96 3.74 -13.49
CA LEU A 27 1.73 4.01 -12.07
C LEU A 27 0.28 3.73 -11.67
N GLN A 28 -0.67 4.13 -12.52
CA GLN A 28 -2.08 3.86 -12.29
C GLN A 28 -2.37 2.36 -12.37
N ALA A 29 -1.84 1.66 -13.38
CA ALA A 29 -2.01 0.21 -13.52
C ALA A 29 -1.46 -0.55 -12.28
N SER A 30 -0.27 -0.17 -11.81
CA SER A 30 0.34 -0.76 -10.61
C SER A 30 -0.48 -0.48 -9.35
N SER A 31 -0.98 0.74 -9.19
CA SER A 31 -1.80 1.13 -8.04
C SER A 31 -3.16 0.42 -8.03
N THR A 32 -3.79 0.29 -9.20
CA THR A 32 -5.06 -0.45 -9.36
C THR A 32 -4.88 -1.93 -9.04
N LEU A 33 -3.77 -2.54 -9.46
CA LEU A 33 -3.47 -3.93 -9.10
C LEU A 33 -3.37 -4.13 -7.58
N VAL A 34 -2.64 -3.23 -6.90
CA VAL A 34 -2.49 -3.29 -5.43
C VAL A 34 -3.83 -3.04 -4.73
N LEU A 35 -4.64 -2.10 -5.20
CA LEU A 35 -5.97 -1.83 -4.66
C LEU A 35 -6.85 -3.08 -4.69
N ILE A 36 -6.90 -3.79 -5.82
CA ILE A 36 -7.69 -5.01 -5.97
C ILE A 36 -7.15 -6.12 -5.06
N ALA A 37 -5.83 -6.28 -5.00
CA ALA A 37 -5.22 -7.27 -4.11
C ALA A 37 -5.58 -6.99 -2.63
N SER A 38 -5.52 -5.74 -2.19
CA SER A 38 -5.91 -5.35 -0.82
C SER A 38 -7.38 -5.61 -0.52
N LEU A 39 -8.26 -5.43 -1.50
CA LEU A 39 -9.69 -5.71 -1.35
C LEU A 39 -9.94 -7.21 -1.12
N ILE A 40 -9.24 -8.07 -1.87
CA ILE A 40 -9.33 -9.53 -1.71
C ILE A 40 -8.85 -9.95 -0.31
N PHE A 41 -7.71 -9.41 0.15
CA PHE A 41 -7.21 -9.67 1.50
C PHE A 41 -8.18 -9.20 2.58
N ALA A 42 -8.80 -8.03 2.42
CA ALA A 42 -9.79 -7.52 3.36
C ALA A 42 -11.00 -8.46 3.49
N LEU A 43 -11.51 -8.98 2.37
CA LEU A 43 -12.61 -9.95 2.37
C LEU A 43 -12.22 -11.29 3.00
N LEU A 44 -11.00 -11.77 2.75
CA LEU A 44 -10.49 -13.00 3.35
C LEU A 44 -10.36 -12.89 4.86
N VAL A 45 -9.70 -11.85 5.35
CA VAL A 45 -9.52 -11.61 6.78
C VAL A 45 -10.87 -11.40 7.47
N GLY A 46 -11.75 -10.58 6.88
CA GLY A 46 -13.11 -10.37 7.42
C GLY A 46 -13.94 -11.66 7.46
N GLY A 47 -13.78 -12.56 6.49
CA GLY A 47 -14.44 -13.87 6.51
C GLY A 47 -13.90 -14.77 7.62
N ILE A 48 -12.58 -14.78 7.83
CA ILE A 48 -11.96 -15.55 8.91
C ILE A 48 -12.39 -15.01 10.27
N ASP A 49 -12.36 -13.70 10.47
CA ASP A 49 -12.77 -13.06 11.73
C ASP A 49 -14.22 -13.40 12.07
N PHE A 50 -15.13 -13.32 11.09
CA PHE A 50 -16.54 -13.69 11.28
C PHE A 50 -16.74 -15.17 11.65
N LEU A 51 -15.98 -16.08 11.01
CA LEU A 51 -16.03 -17.51 11.32
C LEU A 51 -15.53 -17.79 12.74
N PHE A 52 -14.41 -17.19 13.14
CA PHE A 52 -13.85 -17.38 14.47
C PHE A 52 -14.72 -16.78 15.56
N GLU A 53 -15.26 -15.58 15.37
CA GLU A 53 -16.18 -14.95 16.32
C GLU A 53 -17.42 -15.81 16.54
N ASN A 54 -18.04 -16.29 15.46
CA ASN A 54 -19.22 -17.14 15.57
C ASN A 54 -18.89 -18.51 16.21
N ALA A 55 -17.78 -19.14 15.83
CA ALA A 55 -17.35 -20.40 16.42
C ALA A 55 -17.05 -20.29 17.92
N LEU A 56 -16.38 -19.21 18.34
CA LEU A 56 -16.11 -18.95 19.75
C LEU A 56 -17.39 -18.65 20.52
N ASN A 57 -18.29 -17.83 19.97
CA ASN A 57 -19.58 -17.54 20.61
C ASN A 57 -20.39 -18.82 20.86
N LEU A 58 -20.46 -19.74 19.87
CA LEU A 58 -21.13 -21.03 20.04
C LEU A 58 -20.45 -21.91 21.09
N PHE A 59 -19.12 -21.94 21.13
CA PHE A 59 -18.37 -22.71 22.12
C PHE A 59 -18.62 -22.19 23.55
N TYR A 60 -18.54 -20.86 23.75
CA TYR A 60 -18.79 -20.24 25.04
C TYR A 60 -20.25 -20.32 25.47
N GLN A 61 -21.21 -20.32 24.54
CA GLN A 61 -22.63 -20.46 24.87
C GLN A 61 -23.01 -21.91 25.24
N SER A 62 -22.20 -22.89 24.85
CA SER A 62 -22.41 -24.31 25.17
C SER A 62 -21.77 -24.74 26.50
N PHE A 63 -20.98 -23.88 27.15
CA PHE A 63 -20.36 -24.09 28.46
C PHE A 63 -21.04 -23.24 29.54
#